data_AF-A0A3B9QF52-F1
#
_entry.id   AF-A0A3B9QF52-F1
#
_cell.length_a   1.000
_cell.length_b   1.000
_cell.length_c   1.000
_cell.angle_alpha   90.00
_cell.angle_beta   90.00
_cell.angle_gamma   90.00
#
_symmetry.space_group_name_H-M   'P 1'
#
loop_
_entity.id
_entity.type
_entity.pdbx_description
1 polymer ?
#
loop_
_entity_poly.entity_id
_entity_poly.type
_entity_poly.pdbx_seq_one_letter_code
_entity_poly.pdbx_strand_id
1 'polypeptide(L)'
;TWAGDNPPPSHSLPAAIASKTAATFGQETWQRYHNKLLKAYFIENRDISSSDELVRVAEESNIDKDKFEEVRTTNQANFTKQVFDEYNEALNNGVNGVPGVVIDNRFLISGAVEVEQYRQALNHYREIRDKENNA
;
A
#
# COMPACT_ATOMS: atom_id res chain seq x y z
N THR A 1 21.79 7.91 5.28
CA THR A 1 21.43 7.93 6.72
C THR A 1 20.08 8.61 6.85
N TRP A 2 19.24 8.21 7.81
CA TRP A 2 18.02 8.96 8.10
C TRP A 2 18.43 10.36 8.55
N ALA A 3 18.05 11.38 7.79
CA ALA A 3 18.49 12.74 8.01
C ALA A 3 17.34 13.55 8.60
N GLY A 4 17.54 14.14 9.79
CA GLY A 4 16.54 14.96 10.47
C GLY A 4 16.54 14.75 11.98
N ASP A 5 15.71 15.55 12.67
CA ASP A 5 15.55 15.49 14.13
C ASP A 5 14.62 14.34 14.59
N ASN A 6 13.86 13.75 13.65
CA ASN A 6 12.93 12.66 13.93
C ASN A 6 13.63 11.29 13.89
N PRO A 7 13.25 10.34 14.76
CA PRO A 7 13.71 8.96 14.65
C PRO A 7 13.24 8.33 13.34
N PRO A 8 13.97 7.33 12.81
CA PRO A 8 13.47 6.54 11.69
C PRO A 8 12.24 5.72 12.12
N PRO A 9 11.34 5.38 11.19
CA PRO A 9 10.21 4.50 11.49
C PRO A 9 10.67 3.16 12.04
N SER A 10 9.98 2.71 13.10
CA SER A 10 10.26 1.42 13.72
C SER A 10 9.88 0.23 12.83
N HIS A 11 8.74 0.33 12.14
CA HIS A 11 8.20 -0.69 11.23
C HIS A 11 7.03 -0.12 10.42
N SER A 12 6.56 -0.85 9.41
CA SER A 12 5.53 -0.38 8.45
C SER A 12 4.08 -0.62 8.88
N LEU A 13 3.83 -1.40 9.93
CA LEU A 13 2.46 -1.77 10.31
C LEU A 13 1.56 -0.55 10.64
N PRO A 14 2.01 0.47 11.40
CA PRO A 14 1.17 1.64 11.67
C PRO A 14 0.78 2.37 10.38
N ALA A 15 1.72 2.54 9.45
CA ALA A 15 1.49 3.13 8.15
C ALA A 15 0.52 2.31 7.28
N ALA A 16 0.61 0.98 7.33
CA ALA A 16 -0.31 0.09 6.62
C ALA A 16 -1.74 0.18 7.17
N ILE A 17 -1.90 0.21 8.51
CA ILE A 17 -3.19 0.43 9.17
C ILE A 17 -3.76 1.80 8.78
N ALA A 18 -2.93 2.84 8.79
CA ALA A 18 -3.34 4.20 8.43
C ALA A 18 -3.77 4.31 6.96
N SER A 19 -3.13 3.57 6.06
CA SER A 19 -3.56 3.42 4.66
C SER A 19 -4.96 2.78 4.56
N LYS A 20 -5.25 1.73 5.35
CA LYS A 20 -6.59 1.13 5.44
C LYS A 20 -7.62 2.10 5.99
N THR A 21 -7.26 2.89 7.00
CA THR A 21 -8.12 3.97 7.51
C THR A 21 -8.45 4.97 6.41
N ALA A 22 -7.44 5.48 5.68
CA ALA A 22 -7.65 6.45 4.61
C ALA A 22 -8.57 5.91 3.48
N ALA A 23 -8.50 4.60 3.20
CA ALA A 23 -9.39 3.94 2.23
C ALA A 23 -10.87 4.03 2.58
N THR A 24 -11.23 4.14 3.87
CA THR A 24 -12.64 4.30 4.29
C THR A 24 -13.25 5.64 3.88
N PHE A 25 -12.43 6.63 3.54
CA PHE A 25 -12.85 7.96 3.07
C PHE A 25 -12.94 8.07 1.54
N GLY A 26 -12.85 6.94 0.84
CA GLY A 26 -12.96 6.85 -0.62
C GLY A 26 -11.63 6.77 -1.35
N GLN A 27 -11.67 6.28 -2.59
CA GLN A 27 -10.50 5.95 -3.39
C GLN A 27 -9.61 7.16 -3.69
N GLU A 28 -10.19 8.30 -4.08
CA GLU A 28 -9.42 9.52 -4.36
C GLU A 28 -8.73 10.05 -3.10
N THR A 29 -9.41 9.98 -1.96
CA THR A 29 -8.85 10.39 -0.67
C THR A 29 -7.68 9.49 -0.26
N TRP A 30 -7.84 8.18 -0.43
CA TRP A 30 -6.77 7.22 -0.22
C TRP A 30 -5.57 7.48 -1.13
N GLN A 31 -5.77 7.78 -2.42
CA GLN A 31 -4.66 8.08 -3.33
C GLN A 31 -3.88 9.32 -2.89
N ARG A 32 -4.57 10.38 -2.46
CA ARG A 32 -3.91 11.57 -1.89
C ARG A 32 -3.09 11.20 -0.65
N TYR A 33 -3.70 10.48 0.30
CA TYR A 33 -3.05 10.04 1.52
C TYR A 33 -1.82 9.17 1.24
N HIS A 34 -1.95 8.19 0.35
CA HIS A 34 -0.87 7.29 -0.04
C HIS A 34 0.32 8.07 -0.60
N ASN A 35 0.09 8.99 -1.54
CA ASN A 35 1.15 9.81 -2.12
C ASN A 35 1.85 10.70 -1.07
N LYS A 36 1.08 11.29 -0.15
CA LYS A 36 1.64 12.10 0.94
C LYS A 36 2.43 11.26 1.95
N LEU A 37 1.96 10.07 2.28
CA LEU A 37 2.65 9.14 3.17
C LEU A 37 3.99 8.68 2.55
N LEU A 38 4.00 8.35 1.27
CA LEU A 38 5.23 8.00 0.55
C LEU A 38 6.21 9.17 0.51
N LYS A 39 5.73 10.40 0.25
CA LYS A 39 6.56 11.61 0.29
C LYS A 39 7.14 11.83 1.69
N ALA A 40 6.31 11.71 2.73
CA ALA A 40 6.71 11.87 4.12
C ALA A 40 7.87 10.91 4.48
N TYR A 41 7.79 9.65 4.03
CA TYR A 41 8.82 8.66 4.29
C TYR A 41 10.07 8.82 3.41
N PHE A 42 9.90 8.83 2.08
CA PHE A 42 11.01 8.74 1.13
C PHE A 42 11.72 10.06 0.85
N ILE A 43 11.05 11.20 1.07
CA ILE A 43 11.59 12.52 0.72
C ILE A 43 11.81 13.37 1.98
N GLU A 44 10.90 13.30 2.95
CA GLU A 44 10.90 14.21 4.11
C GLU A 44 11.50 13.58 5.38
N ASN A 45 11.88 12.30 5.35
CA ASN A 45 12.43 11.58 6.50
C ASN A 45 11.55 11.70 7.78
N ARG A 46 10.22 11.62 7.63
CA ARG A 46 9.26 11.65 8.74
C ARG A 46 9.00 10.25 9.31
N ASP A 47 8.80 10.17 10.62
CA ASP A 47 8.49 8.92 11.32
C ASP A 47 7.06 8.46 11.03
N ILE A 48 6.84 7.73 9.93
CA ILE A 48 5.55 7.13 9.60
C ILE A 48 5.16 5.92 10.48
N SER A 49 5.90 5.65 11.57
CA SER A 49 5.43 4.77 12.64
C SER A 49 4.81 5.54 13.82
N SER A 50 4.93 6.87 13.85
CA SER A 50 4.31 7.76 14.83
C SER A 50 2.84 8.04 14.52
N SER A 51 1.98 7.95 15.52
CA SER A 51 0.55 8.27 15.39
C SER A 51 0.33 9.72 14.96
N ASP A 52 1.09 10.66 15.55
CA ASP A 52 0.95 12.09 15.29
C ASP A 52 1.32 12.42 13.83
N GLU A 53 2.37 11.78 13.31
CA GLU A 53 2.77 11.96 11.91
C GLU A 53 1.74 11.38 10.94
N LEU A 54 1.14 10.23 11.25
CA LEU A 54 0.08 9.63 10.43
C LEU A 54 -1.18 10.51 10.38
N VAL A 55 -1.60 11.06 11.53
CA VAL A 55 -2.72 12.01 11.60
C VAL A 55 -2.40 13.30 10.85
N ARG A 56 -1.17 13.80 10.96
CA ARG A 56 -0.72 14.99 10.22
C ARG A 56 -0.75 14.75 8.70
N VAL A 57 -0.30 13.59 8.23
CA VAL A 57 -0.40 13.22 6.80
C VAL A 57 -1.87 13.13 6.36
N ALA A 58 -2.79 12.71 7.24
CA ALA A 58 -4.22 12.68 6.98
C ALA A 58 -4.79 14.09 6.78
N GLU A 59 -4.47 15.02 7.68
CA GLU A 59 -4.86 16.43 7.58
C GLU A 59 -4.31 17.08 6.29
N GLU A 60 -3.03 16.86 6.00
CA GLU A 60 -2.40 17.31 4.74
C GLU A 60 -3.09 16.74 3.49
N SER A 61 -3.82 15.63 3.61
CA SER A 61 -4.55 14.95 2.53
C SER A 61 -6.03 15.34 2.45
N ASN A 62 -6.44 16.36 3.24
CA ASN A 62 -7.81 16.83 3.41
C ASN A 62 -8.74 15.79 4.08
N ILE A 63 -8.21 15.05 5.04
CA ILE A 63 -9.02 14.21 5.95
C ILE A 63 -9.10 14.91 7.29
N ASP A 64 -10.30 15.01 7.86
CA ASP A 64 -10.47 15.53 9.22
C ASP A 64 -9.69 14.65 10.21
N LYS A 65 -8.83 15.29 11.02
CA LYS A 65 -7.91 14.61 11.92
C LYS A 65 -8.62 13.78 12.99
N ASP A 66 -9.71 14.31 13.55
CA ASP A 66 -10.44 13.68 14.65
C ASP A 66 -11.20 12.49 14.09
N LYS A 67 -11.79 12.64 12.89
CA LYS A 67 -12.47 11.53 12.21
C LYS A 67 -11.51 10.44 11.77
N PHE A 68 -10.33 10.79 11.26
CA PHE A 68 -9.31 9.83 10.91
C PHE A 68 -8.89 8.99 12.12
N GLU A 69 -8.62 9.65 13.24
CA GLU A 69 -8.20 9.02 14.48
C GLU A 69 -9.31 8.14 15.10
N GLU A 70 -10.56 8.60 15.07
CA GLU A 70 -11.74 7.84 15.51
C GLU A 70 -11.87 6.55 14.71
N VAL A 71 -11.82 6.63 13.37
CA VAL A 71 -11.96 5.46 12.48
C VAL A 71 -10.78 4.50 12.67
N ARG A 72 -9.55 5.04 12.73
CA ARG A 72 -8.33 4.25 12.92
C ARG A 72 -8.36 3.47 14.23
N THR A 73 -8.74 4.12 15.32
CA THR A 73 -8.77 3.51 16.66
C THR A 73 -9.90 2.48 16.77
N THR A 74 -11.10 2.83 16.31
CA THR A 74 -12.27 1.93 16.36
C THR A 74 -12.06 0.66 15.54
N ASN A 75 -11.36 0.75 14.40
CA ASN A 75 -11.15 -0.37 13.49
C ASN A 75 -9.75 -1.00 13.60
N GLN A 76 -8.93 -0.59 14.58
CA GLN A 76 -7.51 -0.96 14.64
C GLN A 76 -7.29 -2.48 14.57
N ALA A 77 -8.05 -3.26 15.35
CA ALA A 77 -7.94 -4.72 15.35
C ALA A 77 -8.30 -5.35 14.00
N ASN A 78 -9.35 -4.83 13.35
CA ASN A 78 -9.80 -5.30 12.04
C ASN A 78 -8.75 -4.98 10.96
N PHE A 79 -8.29 -3.73 10.89
CA PHE A 79 -7.25 -3.33 9.92
C PHE A 79 -5.94 -4.07 10.15
N THR A 80 -5.54 -4.29 11.40
CA THR A 80 -4.36 -5.11 11.72
C THR A 80 -4.50 -6.52 11.13
N LYS A 81 -5.66 -7.17 11.34
CA LYS A 81 -5.95 -8.48 10.78
C LYS A 81 -5.88 -8.46 9.25
N GLN A 82 -6.53 -7.50 8.60
CA GLN A 82 -6.52 -7.36 7.14
C GLN A 82 -5.09 -7.22 6.58
N VAL A 83 -4.25 -6.39 7.20
CA VAL A 83 -2.84 -6.21 6.77
C VAL A 83 -2.08 -7.54 6.83
N PHE A 84 -2.26 -8.34 7.89
CA PHE A 84 -1.61 -9.64 7.98
C PHE A 84 -2.20 -10.69 7.04
N ASP A 85 -3.52 -10.69 6.84
CA ASP A 85 -4.18 -11.59 5.89
C ASP A 85 -3.65 -11.33 4.47
N GLU A 86 -3.61 -10.06 4.04
CA GLU A 86 -3.11 -9.65 2.72
C GLU A 86 -1.60 -9.93 2.55
N TYR A 87 -0.81 -9.73 3.61
CA TYR A 87 0.59 -10.11 3.62
C TYR A 87 0.78 -11.62 3.40
N ASN A 88 0.00 -12.45 4.11
CA ASN A 88 0.05 -13.91 3.96
C ASN A 88 -0.48 -14.36 2.60
N GLU A 89 -1.51 -13.71 2.07
CA GLU A 89 -2.00 -13.95 0.71
C GLU A 89 -0.91 -13.66 -0.33
N ALA A 90 -0.19 -12.54 -0.20
CA ALA A 90 0.92 -12.22 -1.08
C ALA A 90 2.02 -13.29 -1.03
N LEU A 91 2.41 -13.74 0.17
CA LEU A 91 3.38 -14.84 0.33
C LEU A 91 2.90 -16.14 -0.34
N ASN A 92 1.63 -16.51 -0.14
CA ASN A 92 1.04 -17.71 -0.75
C ASN A 92 0.99 -17.63 -2.28
N ASN A 93 0.90 -16.42 -2.83
CA ASN A 93 1.00 -16.13 -4.27
C ASN A 93 2.45 -16.01 -4.79
N GLY A 94 3.44 -16.37 -3.97
CA GLY A 94 4.86 -16.37 -4.35
C GLY A 94 5.53 -14.99 -4.33
N VAL A 95 4.87 -13.96 -3.78
CA VAL A 95 5.45 -12.62 -3.62
C VAL A 95 6.46 -12.66 -2.48
N ASN A 96 7.75 -12.59 -2.83
CA ASN A 96 8.86 -12.58 -1.87
C ASN A 96 9.54 -11.21 -1.74
N GLY A 97 8.98 -10.18 -2.37
CA GLY A 97 9.52 -8.82 -2.36
C GLY A 97 8.56 -7.82 -2.99
N VAL A 98 8.80 -6.53 -2.75
CA VAL A 98 7.98 -5.42 -3.28
C VAL A 98 8.84 -4.44 -4.09
N PRO A 99 8.26 -3.75 -5.10
CA PRO A 99 6.88 -3.91 -5.58
C PRO A 99 6.69 -5.22 -6.36
N GLY A 100 5.46 -5.72 -6.41
CA GLY A 100 5.08 -6.91 -7.17
C GLY A 100 3.66 -6.77 -7.71
N VAL A 101 3.41 -7.24 -8.92
CA VAL A 101 2.10 -7.20 -9.57
C VAL A 101 1.71 -8.61 -9.97
N VAL A 102 0.54 -9.06 -9.50
CA VAL A 102 -0.03 -10.35 -9.88
C VAL A 102 -1.15 -10.13 -10.90
N ILE A 103 -1.06 -10.78 -12.06
CA ILE A 103 -2.09 -10.76 -13.10
C ILE A 103 -2.89 -12.06 -12.99
N ASP A 104 -4.20 -11.92 -12.75
CA ASP A 104 -5.18 -13.01 -12.71
C ASP A 104 -4.78 -14.18 -11.80
N ASN A 105 -4.16 -13.90 -10.66
CA ASN A 105 -3.61 -14.88 -9.71
C ASN A 105 -2.68 -15.93 -10.35
N ARG A 106 -2.11 -15.66 -11.52
CA ARG A 106 -1.34 -16.61 -12.33
C ARG A 106 0.07 -16.13 -12.66
N PHE A 107 0.23 -14.84 -12.94
CA PHE A 107 1.50 -14.29 -13.40
C PHE A 107 2.00 -13.23 -12.42
N LEU A 108 3.11 -13.51 -11.73
CA LEU A 108 3.80 -12.55 -10.88
C LEU A 108 4.87 -11.80 -11.68
N ILE A 109 4.74 -10.49 -11.72
CA ILE A 109 5.79 -9.56 -12.13
C ILE A 109 6.44 -9.04 -10.84
N SER A 110 7.67 -9.47 -10.57
CA SER A 110 8.41 -9.09 -9.37
C SER A 110 9.38 -7.94 -9.65
N GLY A 111 9.36 -6.94 -8.77
CA GLY A 111 10.23 -5.78 -8.82
C GLY A 111 9.66 -4.57 -9.56
N ALA A 112 10.39 -3.46 -9.47
CA ALA A 112 10.14 -2.28 -10.28
C ALA A 112 10.68 -2.54 -11.69
N VAL A 113 9.78 -2.91 -12.60
CA VAL A 113 10.11 -3.26 -13.98
C VAL A 113 9.71 -2.16 -14.95
N GLU A 114 10.31 -2.18 -16.14
CA GLU A 114 9.95 -1.25 -17.21
C GLU A 114 8.53 -1.49 -17.73
N VAL A 115 7.89 -0.44 -18.28
CA VAL A 115 6.54 -0.52 -18.86
C VAL A 115 6.43 -1.64 -19.91
N GLU A 116 7.50 -1.90 -20.65
CA GLU A 116 7.53 -2.95 -21.67
C GLU A 116 7.36 -4.35 -21.08
N GLN A 117 7.91 -4.62 -19.89
CA GLN A 117 7.75 -5.92 -19.22
C GLN A 117 6.29 -6.14 -18.80
N TYR A 118 5.60 -5.09 -18.35
CA TYR A 118 4.15 -5.15 -18.10
C TYR A 118 3.37 -5.45 -19.39
N ARG A 119 3.72 -4.81 -20.53
CA ARG A 119 3.07 -5.07 -21.83
C ARG A 119 3.24 -6.52 -22.28
N GLN A 120 4.45 -7.06 -22.17
CA GLN A 120 4.75 -8.44 -22.52
C GLN A 120 3.94 -9.43 -21.68
N ALA A 121 3.89 -9.24 -20.36
CA ALA A 121 3.12 -10.09 -19.46
C ALA A 121 1.61 -10.06 -19.77
N LEU A 122 1.05 -8.87 -20.02
CA LEU A 122 -0.36 -8.72 -20.37
C LEU A 122 -0.70 -9.34 -21.74
N ASN A 123 0.19 -9.21 -22.73
CA ASN A 123 -0.01 -9.85 -24.03
C ASN A 123 0.03 -11.38 -23.92
N HIS A 124 1.01 -11.92 -23.19
CA HIS A 124 1.11 -13.35 -22.95
C HIS A 124 -0.12 -13.90 -22.20
N TYR A 125 -0.59 -13.18 -21.18
CA TYR A 125 -1.83 -13.52 -20.47
C TYR A 125 -3.04 -13.59 -21.41
N ARG A 126 -3.20 -12.59 -22.29
CA ARG A 126 -4.30 -12.57 -23.27
C ARG A 126 -4.25 -13.77 -24.21
N GLU A 127 -3.08 -14.14 -24.72
CA GLU A 127 -2.91 -15.30 -25.60
C GLU A 127 -3.33 -16.61 -24.91
N ILE A 128 -2.98 -16.79 -23.63
CA ILE A 128 -3.36 -17.98 -22.86
C ILE A 128 -4.86 -18.01 -22.62
N ARG A 129 -5.43 -16.91 -22.13
CA ARG A 129 -6.86 -16.79 -21.86
C ARG A 129 -7.70 -17.01 -23.13
N ASP A 130 -7.27 -16.46 -24.26
CA ASP A 130 -7.99 -16.60 -25.52
C ASP A 130 -7.90 -18.04 -26.07
N LYS A 131 -6.80 -18.76 -25.84
CA LYS A 131 -6.72 -20.19 -26.15
C LYS A 131 -7.63 -21.03 -25.26
N GLU A 132 -7.72 -20.72 -23.97
CA GLU A 132 -8.59 -21.40 -23.01
C GLU A 132 -10.09 -21.18 -23.32
N ASN A 133 -10.47 -19.99 -23.79
CA ASN A 133 -11.87 -19.68 -24.14
C ASN A 133 -12.33 -20.23 -25.49
N ASN A 134 -11.39 -20.58 -26.38
CA ASN A 134 -11.68 -21.13 -27.71
C ASN A 134 -11.52 -22.66 -27.78
N ALA A 135 -11.21 -23.31 -26.65
CA ALA A 135 -11.12 -24.75 -26.49
C ALA A 135 -12.39 -25.31 -25.82
#